data_AF-A0A927LY13-F1
#
_entry.id   AF-A0A927LY13-F1
#
_cell.length_a   1.000
_cell.length_b   1.000
_cell.length_c   1.000
_cell.angle_alpha   90.00
_cell.angle_beta   90.00
_cell.angle_gamma   90.00
#
_symmetry.space_group_name_H-M   'P 1'
#
loop_
_entity.id
_entity.type
_entity.pdbx_description
1 polymer ?
#
loop_
_entity_poly.entity_id
_entity_poly.type
_entity_poly.pdbx_seq_one_letter_code
_entity_poly.pdbx_strand_id
1 'polypeptide(L)' 'MSSRSSSSNSAAIAAIVARLSLGQTIRVFYDSTSVTGKFQGVTGGNIQVVSTAGNSFYIPLSNILSIRL' A
#
# COMPACT_ATOMS: atom_id res chain seq x y z
N MET A 1 6.88 -5.97 -27.58
CA MET A 1 6.50 -6.83 -26.43
C MET A 1 7.15 -6.28 -25.18
N SER A 2 6.44 -5.52 -24.33
CA SER A 2 6.91 -5.13 -22.99
C SER A 2 5.73 -4.75 -22.09
N SER A 3 4.95 -5.73 -21.64
CA SER A 3 3.84 -5.52 -20.68
C SER A 3 3.87 -6.53 -19.53
N ARG A 4 5.07 -6.94 -19.10
CA ARG A 4 5.25 -7.95 -18.02
C ARG A 4 5.62 -7.37 -16.65
N SER A 5 5.88 -6.07 -16.54
CA SER A 5 6.41 -5.48 -15.30
C SER A 5 5.32 -5.09 -14.30
N SER A 6 4.12 -4.70 -14.76
CA SER A 6 3.05 -4.19 -13.89
C SER A 6 2.36 -5.29 -13.09
N SER A 7 2.10 -6.45 -13.70
CA SER A 7 1.37 -7.56 -13.05
C SER A 7 2.16 -8.20 -11.91
N SER A 8 3.48 -8.32 -12.08
CA SER A 8 4.37 -8.95 -11.12
C SER A 8 4.50 -8.11 -9.85
N ASN A 9 4.54 -6.78 -9.98
CA ASN A 9 4.61 -5.87 -8.84
C ASN A 9 3.29 -5.86 -8.05
N SER A 10 2.14 -5.79 -8.73
CA SER A 10 0.83 -5.82 -8.06
C SER A 10 0.61 -7.13 -7.27
N ALA A 11 1.05 -8.27 -7.79
CA ALA A 11 0.98 -9.55 -7.06
C ALA A 11 1.89 -9.55 -5.81
N ALA A 12 3.10 -8.99 -5.90
CA ALA A 12 4.01 -8.86 -4.77
C ALA A 12 3.46 -7.94 -3.67
N ILE A 13 2.91 -6.78 -4.05
CA ILE A 13 2.25 -5.86 -3.10
C ILE A 13 1.05 -6.54 -2.44
N ALA A 14 0.19 -7.23 -3.19
CA ALA A 14 -0.95 -7.96 -2.63
C ALA A 14 -0.50 -9.00 -1.58
N ALA A 15 0.59 -9.72 -1.85
CA ALA A 15 1.15 -10.71 -0.92
C ALA A 15 1.71 -10.07 0.36
N ILE A 16 2.29 -8.86 0.29
CA ILE A 16 2.71 -8.10 1.48
C ILE A 16 1.48 -7.67 2.27
N VAL A 17 0.49 -7.08 1.60
CA VAL A 17 -0.71 -6.55 2.25
C VAL A 17 -1.52 -7.65 2.95
N ALA A 18 -1.60 -8.84 2.36
CA ALA A 18 -2.25 -10.00 2.97
C ALA A 18 -1.64 -10.45 4.31
N ARG A 19 -0.42 -10.00 4.63
CA ARG A 19 0.30 -10.33 5.87
C ARG A 19 0.29 -9.18 6.89
N LEU A 20 -0.30 -8.04 6.56
CA LEU A 20 -0.37 -6.89 7.45
C LEU A 20 -1.50 -7.06 8.47
N SER A 21 -1.23 -6.65 9.70
CA SER A 21 -2.23 -6.63 10.77
C SER A 21 -2.88 -5.25 10.87
N LEU A 22 -4.20 -5.20 11.12
CA LEU A 22 -4.89 -3.94 11.38
C LEU A 22 -4.20 -3.17 12.53
N GLY A 23 -4.03 -1.87 12.34
CA GLY A 23 -3.32 -0.99 13.27
C GLY A 23 -1.80 -1.03 13.15
N GLN A 24 -1.21 -1.92 12.35
CA GLN A 24 0.23 -1.99 12.13
C GLN A 24 0.73 -0.70 11.47
N THR A 25 1.77 -0.10 12.04
CA THR A 25 2.46 1.03 11.40
C THR A 25 3.19 0.51 10.16
N ILE A 26 2.92 1.13 9.03
CA ILE A 26 3.58 0.86 7.77
C ILE A 26 3.99 2.17 7.10
N ARG A 27 4.98 2.11 6.22
CA ARG A 27 5.31 3.17 5.28
C ARG A 27 5.08 2.70 3.86
N VAL A 28 4.17 3.36 3.15
CA VAL A 28 3.79 3.04 1.77
C VAL A 28 4.43 4.06 0.83
N PHE A 29 5.15 3.58 -0.18
CA PHE A 29 5.75 4.40 -1.24
C PHE A 29 4.92 4.25 -2.52
N TYR A 30 4.47 5.37 -3.09
CA TYR A 30 3.57 5.42 -4.26
C TYR A 30 3.74 6.74 -5.00
N ASP A 31 3.53 6.77 -6.33
CA ASP A 31 3.50 8.00 -7.16
C ASP A 31 4.59 9.06 -6.82
N SER A 32 5.81 8.63 -6.49
CA SER A 32 6.96 9.47 -6.07
C SER A 32 6.91 10.08 -4.65
N THR A 33 5.95 9.70 -3.82
CA THR A 33 5.84 10.12 -2.42
C THR A 33 5.77 8.92 -1.46
N SER A 34 5.67 9.18 -0.16
CA SER A 34 5.40 8.15 0.83
C SER A 34 4.49 8.64 1.95
N VAL A 35 3.65 7.73 2.47
CA VAL A 35 2.90 7.96 3.71
C VAL A 35 3.33 6.97 4.77
N THR A 36 3.44 7.42 6.02
CA THR A 36 3.62 6.54 7.20
C THR A 36 2.38 6.64 8.07
N GLY A 37 1.84 5.48 8.48
CA GLY A 37 0.66 5.44 9.33
C GLY A 37 0.19 4.03 9.64
N LYS A 38 -0.93 3.93 10.35
CA LYS A 38 -1.55 2.65 10.71
C LYS A 38 -2.36 2.09 9.55
N PHE A 39 -2.07 0.85 9.16
CA PHE A 39 -2.86 0.09 8.21
C PHE A 39 -4.28 -0.16 8.74
N GLN A 40 -5.31 0.12 7.94
CA GLN A 40 -6.71 -0.08 8.30
C GLN A 40 -7.42 -1.14 7.45
N GLY A 41 -6.71 -1.77 6.51
CA GLY A 41 -7.27 -2.77 5.62
C GLY A 41 -7.17 -2.39 4.14
N VAL A 42 -7.80 -3.21 3.31
CA VAL A 42 -7.94 -3.00 1.87
C VAL A 42 -9.42 -2.88 1.52
N THR A 43 -9.80 -1.79 0.86
CA THR A 43 -11.18 -1.52 0.45
C THR A 43 -11.20 -1.06 -1.00
N GLY A 44 -11.95 -1.77 -1.85
CA GLY A 44 -12.10 -1.39 -3.26
C GLY A 44 -10.78 -1.33 -4.06
N GLY A 45 -9.81 -2.19 -3.73
CA GLY A 45 -8.49 -2.20 -4.38
C GLY A 45 -7.52 -1.11 -3.89
N ASN A 46 -7.87 -0.40 -2.81
CA ASN A 46 -7.02 0.59 -2.16
C ASN A 46 -6.58 0.09 -0.79
N ILE A 47 -5.31 0.34 -0.43
CA ILE A 47 -4.89 0.26 0.96
C ILE A 47 -5.34 1.52 1.70
N GLN A 48 -5.90 1.36 2.89
CA GLN A 48 -6.20 2.47 3.78
C GLN A 48 -5.10 2.61 4.84
N VAL A 49 -4.53 3.81 4.94
CA VAL A 49 -3.51 4.16 5.94
C VAL A 49 -3.96 5.41 6.69
N VAL A 50 -3.93 5.37 8.02
CA VAL A 50 -4.24 6.53 8.87
C VAL A 50 -2.93 7.08 9.45
N SER A 51 -2.56 8.30 9.07
CA SER A 51 -1.34 8.92 9.59
C SER A 51 -1.44 9.25 11.08
N THR A 52 -0.30 9.61 11.68
CA THR A 52 -0.26 10.06 13.08
C THR A 52 -1.08 11.32 13.34
N ALA A 53 -1.32 12.14 12.31
CA ALA A 53 -2.20 13.31 12.38
C ALA A 53 -3.69 12.97 12.27
N GLY A 54 -4.06 11.69 12.08
CA GLY A 54 -5.44 11.24 11.93
C GLY A 54 -5.99 11.33 10.51
N ASN A 55 -5.18 11.74 9.53
CA ASN A 55 -5.60 11.81 8.13
C ASN A 55 -5.67 10.41 7.52
N SER A 56 -6.77 10.11 6.82
CA SER A 56 -6.95 8.86 6.07
C SER A 56 -6.45 8.99 4.64
N PHE A 57 -5.60 8.06 4.22
CA PHE A 57 -5.06 7.96 2.87
C PHE A 57 -5.55 6.66 2.23
N TYR A 58 -6.10 6.77 1.02
CA TYR A 58 -6.54 5.63 0.21
C TYR A 58 -5.63 5.55 -1.01
N ILE A 59 -4.78 4.53 -1.06
CA ILE A 59 -3.74 4.41 -2.09
C ILE A 59 -4.07 3.18 -2.95
N PRO A 60 -4.25 3.33 -4.27
CA PRO A 60 -4.49 2.19 -5.16
C PRO A 60 -3.33 1.21 -5.09
N LEU A 61 -3.62 -0.08 -4.91
CA LEU A 61 -2.57 -1.12 -4.86
C LEU A 61 -1.72 -1.14 -6.15
N SER A 62 -2.30 -0.72 -7.28
CA SER A 62 -1.62 -0.58 -8.58
C SER A 62 -0.52 0.49 -8.59
N ASN A 63 -0.62 1.50 -7.73
CA ASN A 63 0.30 2.65 -7.69
C ASN A 63 1.40 2.46 -6.63
N ILE A 64 1.31 1.41 -5.81
CA ILE A 64 2.28 1.14 -4.76
C ILE A 64 3.55 0.58 -5.37
N LEU A 65 4.67 1.22 -5.03
CA LEU A 65 6.01 0.81 -5.43
C LEU A 65 6.61 -0.15 -4.40
N SER A 66 6.41 0.14 -3.11
CA SER A 66 6.85 -0.74 -2.01
C SER A 66 6.15 -0.41 -0.69
N ILE A 67 6.15 -1.36 0.24
CA ILE A 67 5.68 -1.20 1.61
C ILE A 67 6.83 -1.56 2.56
N ARG A 68 7.07 -0.73 3.57
CA ARG A 68 8.00 -0.98 4.67
C ARG A 68 7.25 -1.09 5.99
N LEU A 69 7.76 -1.92 6.89
CA LEU A 69 7.24 -2.12 8.25
C LEU A 69 8.00 -1.22 9.23
#